data_AF-A0A972V2P9-F1
#
_entry.id   AF-A0A972V2P9-F1
#
_cell.length_a   1.000
_cell.length_b   1.000
_cell.length_c   1.000
_cell.angle_alpha   90.00
_cell.angle_beta   90.00
_cell.angle_gamma   90.00
#
_symmetry.space_group_name_H-M   'P 1'
#
loop_
_entity.id
_entity.type
_entity.pdbx_description
1 polymer ?
#
loop_
_entity_poly.entity_id
_entity_poly.type
_entity_poly.pdbx_seq_one_letter_code
_entity_poly.pdbx_strand_id
1 'polypeptide(L)'
;MAFAAGAVGCAALPPFHILPFVVVSYVILVWLLDGACEGLPGLPTGPLVASRKRAVRALEIGWFFGFGQLLVGLYWISNALLVDSQAFGWAVPLAAGALPAALAVFPALGIAAAGFFWSAGVGRIFVLAIAWTVAEWLRGHAFTGFPWNLIGYVWVEVDPVRQGAALMGIYGVGLLTVFIAASPATLAGVGFRHRGPWGLV
;
A
#
# COMPACT_ATOMS: atom_id res chain seq x y z
N MET A 1 8.87 10.34 -0.30
CA MET A 1 9.00 9.17 -1.19
C MET A 1 7.76 8.30 -1.19
N ALA A 2 7.21 7.89 -0.04
CA ALA A 2 5.99 7.06 0.05
C ALA A 2 4.80 7.60 -0.78
N PHE A 3 4.47 8.88 -0.62
CA PHE A 3 3.42 9.55 -1.40
C PHE A 3 3.63 9.45 -2.92
N ALA A 4 4.85 9.75 -3.39
CA ALA A 4 5.17 9.69 -4.80
C ALA A 4 5.09 8.25 -5.34
N ALA A 5 5.53 7.25 -4.57
CA ALA A 5 5.39 5.84 -4.95
C ALA A 5 3.92 5.44 -5.10
N GLY A 6 3.06 5.81 -4.14
CA GLY A 6 1.62 5.57 -4.23
C GLY A 6 0.97 6.25 -5.44
N ALA A 7 1.32 7.51 -5.69
CA ALA A 7 0.86 8.27 -6.85
C ALA A 7 1.29 7.63 -8.18
N VAL A 8 2.54 7.17 -8.28
CA VAL A 8 3.07 6.43 -9.44
C VAL A 8 2.29 5.12 -9.64
N GLY A 9 2.04 4.38 -8.56
CA GLY A 9 1.25 3.14 -8.60
C GLY A 9 -0.17 3.36 -9.15
N CYS A 10 -0.76 4.54 -8.95
CA CYS A 10 -2.07 4.87 -9.49
C CYS A 10 -2.08 4.88 -11.03
N ALA A 11 -0.97 5.15 -11.71
CA ALA A 11 -0.94 5.11 -13.18
C ALA A 11 -1.00 3.68 -13.76
N ALA A 12 -0.91 2.63 -12.92
CA ALA A 12 -1.21 1.27 -13.34
C ALA A 12 -2.73 1.00 -13.41
N LEU A 13 -3.55 1.85 -12.78
CA LEU A 13 -5.01 1.77 -12.84
C LEU A 13 -5.53 2.52 -14.09
N PRO A 14 -6.82 2.33 -14.44
CA PRO A 14 -7.47 3.15 -15.45
C PRO A 14 -7.33 4.64 -15.16
N PRO A 15 -7.16 5.50 -16.19
CA PRO A 15 -7.20 5.19 -17.62
C PRO A 15 -5.83 4.87 -18.25
N PHE A 16 -4.76 4.80 -17.45
CA PHE A 16 -3.38 4.79 -17.99
C PHE A 16 -2.81 3.39 -18.23
N HIS A 17 -3.15 2.42 -17.37
CA HIS A 17 -2.75 1.00 -17.53
C HIS A 17 -1.23 0.76 -17.67
N ILE A 18 -0.40 1.61 -17.06
CA ILE A 18 1.06 1.48 -17.09
C ILE A 18 1.50 0.43 -16.05
N LEU A 19 1.31 -0.85 -16.37
CA LEU A 19 1.52 -1.96 -15.44
C LEU A 19 2.88 -1.95 -14.73
N PRO A 20 4.04 -1.63 -15.37
CA PRO A 20 5.32 -1.60 -14.66
C PRO A 20 5.34 -0.67 -13.43
N PHE A 21 4.50 0.36 -13.39
CA PHE A 21 4.45 1.29 -12.27
C PHE A 21 3.87 0.66 -11.00
N VAL A 22 3.07 -0.41 -11.11
CA VAL A 22 2.65 -1.17 -9.94
C VAL A 22 3.86 -1.86 -9.29
N VAL A 23 4.75 -2.44 -10.09
CA VAL A 23 5.97 -3.09 -9.59
C VAL A 23 6.88 -2.05 -8.94
N VAL A 24 7.14 -0.94 -9.61
CA VAL A 24 7.99 0.15 -9.07
C VAL A 24 7.42 0.69 -7.75
N SER A 25 6.11 0.93 -7.71
CA SER A 25 5.42 1.44 -6.51
C SER A 25 5.58 0.51 -5.31
N TYR A 26 5.28 -0.79 -5.47
CA TYR A 26 5.33 -1.76 -4.38
C TYR A 26 6.77 -2.14 -4.00
N VAL A 27 7.72 -2.11 -4.93
CA VAL A 27 9.15 -2.28 -4.62
C VAL A 27 9.65 -1.14 -3.72
N ILE A 28 9.33 0.12 -4.07
CA ILE A 28 9.69 1.27 -3.23
C ILE A 28 9.01 1.18 -1.86
N LEU A 29 7.75 0.74 -1.79
CA LEU A 29 7.06 0.53 -0.52
C LEU A 29 7.80 -0.49 0.37
N VAL A 30 8.19 -1.64 -0.17
CA VAL A 30 8.96 -2.64 0.57
C VAL A 30 10.28 -2.07 1.07
N TRP A 31 11.02 -1.33 0.25
CA TRP A 31 12.30 -0.74 0.68
C TRP A 31 12.14 0.34 1.75
N LEU A 32 11.07 1.14 1.68
CA LEU A 32 10.75 2.09 2.76
C LEU A 32 10.45 1.36 4.08
N LEU A 33 9.76 0.23 4.02
CA LEU A 33 9.46 -0.59 5.20
C LEU A 33 10.71 -1.30 5.73
N ASP A 34 11.57 -1.81 4.84
CA ASP A 34 12.87 -2.39 5.22
C ASP A 34 13.71 -1.34 5.98
N GLY A 35 13.87 -0.13 5.42
CA GLY A 35 14.60 0.95 6.10
C GLY A 35 13.98 1.40 7.43
N ALA A 36 12.64 1.46 7.52
CA ALA A 36 11.94 1.80 8.74
C ALA A 36 12.12 0.75 9.86
N CYS A 37 12.25 -0.53 9.47
CA CYS A 37 12.40 -1.66 10.37
C CYS A 37 13.86 -1.95 10.77
N GLU A 38 14.84 -1.61 9.92
CA GLU A 38 16.28 -1.77 10.18
C GLU A 38 16.85 -0.68 11.10
N GLY A 39 16.37 0.56 10.99
CA GLY A 39 16.86 1.72 11.75
C GLY A 39 16.47 1.75 13.24
N LEU A 40 16.37 0.61 13.91
CA LEU A 40 16.11 0.49 15.35
C LEU A 40 17.37 -0.08 16.04
N PRO A 41 18.42 0.74 16.26
CA PRO A 41 19.63 0.29 16.93
C PRO A 41 19.38 -0.05 18.41
N GLY A 42 19.87 -1.21 18.85
CA GLY A 42 20.61 -1.38 20.11
C GLY A 42 19.96 -1.05 21.45
N LEU A 43 18.65 -0.81 21.55
CA LEU A 43 18.00 -0.70 22.86
C LEU A 43 17.64 -2.10 23.37
N PRO A 44 17.79 -2.40 24.68
CA PRO A 44 17.24 -3.59 25.33
C PRO A 44 15.71 -3.45 25.43
N THR A 45 15.04 -3.33 24.28
CA THR A 45 13.59 -3.30 24.16
C THR A 45 13.13 -4.70 23.82
N GLY A 46 12.22 -5.26 24.62
CA GLY A 46 11.60 -6.54 24.34
C GLY A 46 10.97 -6.58 22.93
N PRO A 47 10.81 -7.77 22.33
CA PRO A 47 10.38 -7.94 20.94
C PRO A 47 9.08 -7.19 20.62
N LEU A 48 8.15 -7.13 21.58
CA LEU A 48 6.88 -6.42 21.44
C LEU A 48 7.05 -4.90 21.23
N VAL A 49 7.98 -4.27 21.93
CA VAL A 49 8.23 -2.82 21.83
C VAL A 49 8.86 -2.48 20.49
N ALA A 50 9.76 -3.34 19.99
CA ALA A 50 10.33 -3.20 18.66
C ALA A 50 9.25 -3.33 17.57
N SER A 51 8.39 -4.34 17.63
CA SER A 51 7.25 -4.50 16.72
C SER A 51 6.29 -3.30 16.75
N ARG A 52 6.00 -2.75 17.93
CA ARG A 52 5.16 -1.54 18.06
C ARG A 52 5.80 -0.32 17.38
N LYS A 53 7.10 -0.09 17.57
CA LYS A 53 7.82 1.02 16.91
C LYS A 53 7.82 0.87 15.39
N ARG A 54 8.01 -0.36 14.89
CA ARG A 54 7.91 -0.67 13.44
C ARG A 54 6.51 -0.37 12.91
N ALA A 55 5.48 -0.83 13.61
CA ALA A 55 4.09 -0.58 13.23
C ALA A 55 3.76 0.91 13.15
N VAL A 56 4.26 1.74 14.08
CA VAL A 56 4.03 3.20 14.06
C VAL A 56 4.71 3.85 12.84
N ARG A 57 5.96 3.50 12.53
CA ARG A 57 6.64 4.03 11.32
C ARG A 57 5.95 3.55 10.04
N ALA A 58 5.56 2.28 10.01
CA ALA A 58 4.84 1.69 8.90
C ALA A 58 3.46 2.34 8.70
N LEU A 59 2.78 2.77 9.78
CA LEU A 59 1.53 3.53 9.72
C LEU A 59 1.72 4.85 8.95
N GLU A 60 2.76 5.61 9.28
CA GLU A 60 3.07 6.88 8.58
C GLU A 60 3.37 6.63 7.10
N ILE A 61 4.24 5.65 6.79
CA ILE A 61 4.56 5.26 5.41
C ILE A 61 3.29 4.87 4.66
N GLY A 62 2.45 4.03 5.26
CA GLY A 62 1.24 3.53 4.64
C GLY A 62 0.18 4.60 4.44
N TRP A 63 0.09 5.57 5.34
CA TRP A 63 -0.80 6.72 5.17
C TRP A 63 -0.36 7.57 3.98
N PHE A 64 0.92 7.96 3.90
CA PHE A 64 1.40 8.75 2.75
C PHE A 64 1.30 7.99 1.44
N PHE A 65 1.64 6.70 1.43
CA PHE A 65 1.53 5.85 0.25
C PHE A 65 0.08 5.74 -0.24
N GLY A 66 -0.84 5.37 0.66
CA GLY A 66 -2.26 5.27 0.36
C GLY A 66 -2.86 6.61 -0.06
N PHE A 67 -2.48 7.70 0.61
CA PHE A 67 -2.91 9.04 0.27
C PHE A 67 -2.47 9.44 -1.12
N GLY A 68 -1.21 9.18 -1.52
CA GLY A 68 -0.74 9.46 -2.87
C GLY A 68 -1.52 8.70 -3.95
N GLN A 69 -1.79 7.41 -3.71
CA GLN A 69 -2.55 6.59 -4.64
C GLN A 69 -4.01 7.06 -4.75
N LEU A 70 -4.66 7.35 -3.62
CA LEU A 70 -6.08 7.74 -3.57
C LEU A 70 -6.30 9.18 -4.03
N LEU A 71 -5.39 10.10 -3.71
CA LEU A 71 -5.47 11.50 -4.13
C LEU A 71 -5.45 11.62 -5.65
N VAL A 72 -4.50 10.92 -6.29
CA VAL A 72 -4.41 10.89 -7.75
C VAL A 72 -5.55 10.06 -8.35
N GLY A 73 -5.94 8.96 -7.73
CA GLY A 73 -6.93 8.04 -8.29
C GLY A 73 -8.39 8.43 -8.11
N LEU A 74 -8.71 9.33 -7.17
CA LEU A 74 -10.09 9.75 -6.87
C LEU A 74 -10.38 11.19 -7.30
N TYR A 75 -9.51 11.80 -8.12
CA TYR A 75 -9.68 13.17 -8.61
C TYR A 75 -11.05 13.43 -9.26
N TRP A 76 -11.62 12.41 -9.89
CA TRP A 76 -12.87 12.50 -10.62
C TRP A 76 -14.09 12.77 -9.71
N ILE A 77 -14.01 12.47 -8.41
CA ILE A 77 -15.11 12.74 -7.47
C ILE A 77 -15.40 14.25 -7.38
N SER A 78 -14.35 15.07 -7.45
CA SER A 78 -14.50 16.52 -7.50
C SER A 78 -15.26 16.98 -8.75
N ASN A 79 -15.11 16.28 -9.88
CA ASN A 79 -15.85 16.63 -11.11
C ASN A 79 -17.35 16.43 -10.94
N ALA A 80 -17.78 15.43 -10.16
CA ALA A 80 -19.20 15.21 -9.88
C ALA A 80 -19.83 16.38 -9.11
N LEU A 81 -19.09 17.02 -8.19
CA LEU A 81 -19.56 18.18 -7.43
C LEU A 81 -19.62 19.46 -8.28
N LEU A 82 -18.81 19.54 -9.33
CA LEU A 82 -18.78 20.71 -10.21
C LEU A 82 -19.95 20.75 -11.21
N VAL A 83 -20.73 19.67 -11.33
CA VAL A 83 -21.97 19.66 -12.13
C VAL A 83 -22.97 20.68 -11.61
N ASP A 84 -23.10 20.80 -10.29
CA ASP A 84 -23.85 21.86 -9.61
C ASP A 84 -22.93 22.62 -8.64
N SER A 85 -21.98 23.36 -9.23
CA SER A 85 -20.95 24.07 -8.48
C SER A 85 -21.50 25.21 -7.61
N GLN A 86 -22.68 25.76 -7.94
CA GLN A 86 -23.31 26.80 -7.11
C GLN A 86 -23.71 26.24 -5.74
N ALA A 87 -24.23 25.02 -5.70
CA ALA A 87 -24.59 24.35 -4.46
C ALA A 87 -23.39 23.66 -3.77
N PHE A 88 -22.51 23.01 -4.54
CA PHE A 88 -21.51 22.07 -4.00
C PHE A 88 -20.04 22.44 -4.24
N GLY A 89 -19.74 23.56 -4.90
CA GLY A 89 -18.36 23.96 -5.19
C GLY A 89 -17.48 24.08 -3.95
N TRP A 90 -18.05 24.49 -2.82
CA TRP A 90 -17.34 24.58 -1.53
C TRP A 90 -16.84 23.22 -1.00
N ALA A 91 -17.46 22.11 -1.41
CA ALA A 91 -17.11 20.77 -0.97
C ALA A 91 -16.00 20.13 -1.82
N VAL A 92 -15.56 20.78 -2.90
CA VAL A 92 -14.50 20.27 -3.79
C VAL A 92 -13.19 19.97 -3.05
N PRO A 93 -12.66 20.84 -2.15
CA PRO A 93 -11.47 20.52 -1.38
C PRO A 93 -11.64 19.33 -0.44
N LEU A 94 -12.87 19.10 0.06
CA LEU A 94 -13.19 17.96 0.90
C LEU A 94 -13.20 16.66 0.08
N ALA A 95 -13.80 16.67 -1.10
CA ALA A 95 -13.78 15.53 -2.00
C ALA A 95 -12.37 15.23 -2.55
N ALA A 96 -11.62 16.27 -2.93
CA ALA A 96 -10.29 16.12 -3.50
C ALA A 96 -9.27 15.70 -2.45
N GLY A 97 -9.27 16.33 -1.27
CA GLY A 97 -8.22 16.13 -0.26
C GLY A 97 -8.68 15.30 0.93
N ALA A 98 -9.76 15.71 1.59
CA ALA A 98 -10.18 15.12 2.87
C ALA A 98 -10.64 13.66 2.72
N LEU A 99 -11.35 13.33 1.64
CA LEU A 99 -11.81 11.98 1.36
C LEU A 99 -10.64 11.00 1.11
N PRO A 100 -9.68 11.26 0.20
CA PRO A 100 -8.49 10.43 0.08
C PRO A 100 -7.67 10.33 1.38
N ALA A 101 -7.55 11.43 2.14
CA ALA A 101 -6.85 11.45 3.42
C ALA A 101 -7.52 10.53 4.47
N ALA A 102 -8.85 10.53 4.53
CA ALA A 102 -9.61 9.65 5.41
C ALA A 102 -9.50 8.18 4.95
N LEU A 103 -9.63 7.92 3.65
CA LEU A 103 -9.51 6.57 3.09
C LEU A 103 -8.09 6.01 3.19
N ALA A 104 -7.06 6.86 3.22
CA ALA A 104 -5.67 6.44 3.41
C ALA A 104 -5.42 5.82 4.79
N VAL A 105 -6.34 5.94 5.75
CA VAL A 105 -6.28 5.24 7.03
C VAL A 105 -6.29 3.71 6.84
N PHE A 106 -7.03 3.19 5.86
CA PHE A 106 -7.08 1.75 5.60
C PHE A 106 -5.72 1.15 5.17
N PRO A 107 -5.07 1.63 4.09
CA PRO A 107 -3.72 1.18 3.75
C PRO A 107 -2.70 1.50 4.86
N ALA A 108 -2.86 2.60 5.62
CA ALA A 108 -2.01 2.87 6.78
C ALA A 108 -2.12 1.75 7.84
N LEU A 109 -3.33 1.30 8.17
CA LEU A 109 -3.56 0.21 9.11
C LEU A 109 -3.04 -1.13 8.58
N GLY A 110 -3.25 -1.43 7.30
CA GLY A 110 -2.71 -2.64 6.67
C GLY A 110 -1.18 -2.67 6.70
N ILE A 111 -0.54 -1.56 6.33
CA ILE A 111 0.92 -1.46 6.33
C ILE A 111 1.47 -1.43 7.76
N ALA A 112 0.78 -0.81 8.72
CA ALA A 112 1.13 -0.89 10.14
C ALA A 112 1.09 -2.33 10.67
N ALA A 113 0.04 -3.09 10.31
CA ALA A 113 -0.07 -4.50 10.64
C ALA A 113 1.08 -5.31 10.00
N ALA A 114 1.42 -5.03 8.74
CA ALA A 114 2.58 -5.64 8.11
C ALA A 114 3.88 -5.31 8.84
N GLY A 115 4.09 -4.04 9.21
CA GLY A 115 5.23 -3.57 10.00
C GLY A 115 5.37 -4.26 11.35
N PHE A 116 4.25 -4.60 12.00
CA PHE A 116 4.25 -5.33 13.27
C PHE A 116 4.83 -6.74 13.14
N PHE A 117 4.50 -7.43 12.05
CA PHE A 117 4.96 -8.79 11.73
C PHE A 117 6.16 -8.82 10.77
N TRP A 118 6.80 -7.68 10.53
CA TRP A 118 7.87 -7.55 9.53
C TRP A 118 9.10 -8.36 9.92
N SER A 119 9.58 -9.17 8.97
CA SER A 119 10.66 -10.14 9.18
C SER A 119 11.66 -10.15 8.03
N ALA A 120 12.80 -10.81 8.26
CA ALA A 120 13.80 -11.07 7.24
C ALA A 120 13.27 -11.96 6.12
N GLY A 121 13.76 -11.74 4.89
CA GLY A 121 13.52 -12.66 3.77
C GLY A 121 12.13 -12.52 3.15
N VAL A 122 11.68 -13.56 2.45
CA VAL A 122 10.45 -13.53 1.62
C VAL A 122 9.16 -13.43 2.43
N GLY A 123 9.19 -13.79 3.72
CA GLY A 123 8.01 -13.73 4.61
C GLY A 123 7.35 -12.35 4.66
N ARG A 124 8.13 -11.27 4.56
CA ARG A 124 7.60 -9.89 4.54
C ARG A 124 6.70 -9.60 3.33
N ILE A 125 6.94 -10.26 2.20
CA ILE A 125 6.13 -10.09 0.98
C ILE A 125 4.74 -10.72 1.18
N PHE A 126 4.68 -11.91 1.80
CA PHE A 126 3.42 -12.56 2.16
C PHE A 126 2.64 -11.73 3.17
N VAL A 127 3.30 -11.27 4.23
CA VAL A 127 2.70 -10.42 5.27
C VAL A 127 2.14 -9.13 4.66
N LEU A 128 2.89 -8.47 3.77
CA LEU A 128 2.42 -7.26 3.06
C LEU A 128 1.19 -7.55 2.20
N ALA A 129 1.22 -8.60 1.38
CA ALA A 129 0.11 -8.95 0.49
C ALA A 129 -1.17 -9.26 1.26
N ILE A 130 -1.08 -10.04 2.35
CA ILE A 130 -2.22 -10.37 3.21
C ILE A 130 -2.75 -9.11 3.90
N ALA A 131 -1.87 -8.32 4.51
CA ALA A 131 -2.30 -7.13 5.25
C ALA A 131 -2.89 -6.05 4.34
N TRP A 132 -2.35 -5.88 3.13
CA TRP A 132 -2.93 -5.01 2.10
C TRP A 132 -4.33 -5.49 1.70
N THR A 133 -4.49 -6.79 1.44
CA THR A 133 -5.78 -7.38 1.05
C THR A 133 -6.84 -7.18 2.13
N VAL A 134 -6.48 -7.40 3.40
CA VAL A 134 -7.39 -7.16 4.54
C VAL A 134 -7.75 -5.67 4.64
N ALA A 135 -6.80 -4.76 4.44
CA ALA A 135 -7.06 -3.33 4.44
C ALA A 135 -8.01 -2.90 3.30
N GLU A 136 -7.82 -3.42 2.10
CA GLU A 136 -8.72 -3.18 0.97
C GLU A 136 -10.11 -3.75 1.22
N TRP A 137 -10.20 -4.96 1.78
CA TRP A 137 -11.46 -5.57 2.17
C TRP A 137 -12.18 -4.72 3.23
N LEU A 138 -11.48 -4.30 4.29
CA LEU A 138 -12.06 -3.42 5.32
C LEU A 138 -12.55 -2.11 4.71
N ARG A 139 -11.77 -1.47 3.84
CA ARG A 139 -12.17 -0.25 3.14
C ARG A 139 -13.43 -0.45 2.28
N GLY A 140 -13.58 -1.64 1.71
CA GLY A 140 -14.74 -2.01 0.90
C GLY A 140 -16.02 -2.32 1.68
N HIS A 141 -15.96 -2.47 3.02
CA HIS A 141 -17.11 -2.92 3.82
C HIS A 141 -17.42 -2.00 5.03
N ALA A 142 -16.40 -1.35 5.61
CA ALA A 142 -16.59 -0.45 6.74
C ALA A 142 -17.36 0.82 6.32
N PHE A 143 -18.22 1.32 7.19
CA PHE A 143 -19.00 2.56 6.96
C PHE A 143 -19.72 2.57 5.60
N THR A 144 -20.41 1.48 5.26
CA THR A 144 -21.07 1.18 3.97
C THR A 144 -20.16 0.89 2.77
N GLY A 145 -18.85 1.06 2.94
CA GLY A 145 -17.83 0.61 1.99
C GLY A 145 -17.52 1.60 0.88
N PHE A 146 -16.22 1.71 0.56
CA PHE A 146 -15.73 2.48 -0.58
C PHE A 146 -14.64 1.70 -1.34
N PRO A 147 -14.97 0.63 -2.09
CA PRO A 147 -14.00 -0.25 -2.76
C PRO A 147 -13.54 0.28 -4.14
N TRP A 148 -13.30 1.59 -4.27
CA TRP A 148 -12.72 2.16 -5.49
C TRP A 148 -11.20 1.94 -5.55
N ASN A 149 -10.64 1.83 -6.76
CA ASN A 149 -9.18 1.69 -6.97
C ASN A 149 -8.55 0.54 -6.18
N LEU A 150 -9.24 -0.60 -6.07
CA LEU A 150 -8.64 -1.84 -5.59
C LEU A 150 -7.47 -2.21 -6.50
N ILE A 151 -6.37 -2.70 -5.91
CA ILE A 151 -5.16 -2.99 -6.67
C ILE A 151 -5.38 -4.05 -7.75
N GLY A 152 -6.34 -4.96 -7.57
CA GLY A 152 -6.73 -5.93 -8.58
C GLY A 152 -7.24 -5.31 -9.89
N TYR A 153 -7.70 -4.05 -9.89
CA TYR A 153 -8.19 -3.37 -11.10
C TYR A 153 -7.09 -2.99 -12.09
N VAL A 154 -5.80 -3.10 -11.74
CA VAL A 154 -4.70 -2.90 -12.71
C VAL A 154 -4.82 -3.87 -13.90
N TRP A 155 -5.46 -5.01 -13.69
CA TRP A 155 -5.63 -6.06 -14.71
C TRP A 155 -6.89 -5.92 -15.57
N VAL A 156 -7.63 -4.82 -15.48
CA VAL A 156 -8.94 -4.71 -16.17
C VAL A 156 -8.83 -4.87 -17.70
N GLU A 157 -7.69 -4.52 -18.29
CA GLU A 157 -7.38 -4.66 -19.72
C GLU A 157 -6.58 -5.95 -20.06
N VAL A 158 -6.36 -6.83 -19.08
CA VAL A 158 -5.62 -8.08 -19.25
C VAL A 158 -6.55 -9.25 -18.98
N ASP A 159 -7.31 -9.63 -20.01
CA ASP A 159 -8.37 -10.66 -19.93
C ASP A 159 -7.95 -11.95 -19.20
N PRO A 160 -6.79 -12.57 -19.51
CA PRO A 160 -6.39 -13.82 -18.84
C PRO A 160 -6.25 -13.68 -17.32
N VAL A 161 -5.82 -12.50 -16.84
CA VAL A 161 -5.66 -12.24 -15.40
C VAL A 161 -6.99 -11.83 -14.78
N ARG A 162 -7.75 -10.96 -15.45
CA ARG A 162 -9.06 -10.47 -15.00
C ARG A 162 -10.06 -11.61 -14.77
N GLN A 163 -10.05 -12.64 -15.63
CA GLN A 163 -10.91 -13.81 -15.47
C GLN A 163 -10.68 -14.55 -14.14
N GLY A 164 -9.50 -14.43 -13.54
CA GLY A 164 -9.21 -14.96 -12.20
C GLY A 164 -10.15 -14.41 -11.13
N ALA A 165 -10.71 -13.21 -11.31
CA ALA A 165 -11.70 -12.64 -10.39
C ALA A 165 -12.96 -13.52 -10.24
N ALA A 166 -13.31 -14.33 -11.25
CA ALA A 166 -14.44 -15.27 -11.15
C ALA A 166 -14.17 -16.43 -10.16
N LEU A 167 -12.91 -16.77 -9.92
CA LEU A 167 -12.52 -17.89 -9.04
C LEU A 167 -12.23 -17.44 -7.60
N MET A 168 -11.52 -16.33 -7.44
CA MET A 168 -11.01 -15.87 -6.14
C MET A 168 -11.53 -14.48 -5.73
N GLY A 169 -12.40 -13.88 -6.53
CA GLY A 169 -12.85 -12.51 -6.34
C GLY A 169 -11.77 -11.47 -6.62
N ILE A 170 -12.16 -10.19 -6.58
CA ILE A 170 -11.24 -9.07 -6.83
C ILE A 170 -10.14 -8.97 -5.77
N TYR A 171 -10.44 -9.32 -4.51
CA TYR A 171 -9.45 -9.31 -3.42
C TYR A 171 -8.39 -10.41 -3.58
N GLY A 172 -8.76 -11.59 -4.10
CA GLY A 172 -7.80 -12.65 -4.41
C GLY A 172 -6.84 -12.27 -5.54
N VAL A 173 -7.38 -11.65 -6.61
CA VAL A 173 -6.55 -11.04 -7.67
C VAL A 173 -5.64 -9.97 -7.09
N GLY A 174 -6.16 -9.10 -6.23
CA GLY A 174 -5.39 -8.05 -5.55
C GLY A 174 -4.24 -8.61 -4.70
N LEU A 175 -4.49 -9.67 -3.93
CA LEU A 175 -3.48 -10.34 -3.13
C LEU A 175 -2.31 -10.84 -3.98
N LEU A 176 -2.60 -11.55 -5.06
CA LEU A 176 -1.57 -12.04 -6.00
C LEU A 176 -0.83 -10.88 -6.66
N THR A 177 -1.54 -9.79 -6.97
CA THR A 177 -0.96 -8.59 -7.56
C THR A 177 0.10 -7.99 -6.65
N VAL A 178 -0.22 -7.77 -5.37
CA VAL A 178 0.72 -7.22 -4.40
C VAL A 178 1.89 -8.16 -4.18
N PHE A 179 1.62 -9.47 -4.05
CA PHE A 179 2.65 -10.48 -3.87
C PHE A 179 3.67 -10.44 -5.02
N ILE A 180 3.20 -10.46 -6.26
CA ILE A 180 4.05 -10.45 -7.46
C ILE A 180 4.76 -9.10 -7.61
N ALA A 181 4.05 -7.98 -7.46
CA ALA A 181 4.60 -6.64 -7.62
C ALA A 181 5.68 -6.31 -6.58
N ALA A 182 5.54 -6.82 -5.34
CA ALA A 182 6.50 -6.60 -4.26
C ALA A 182 7.70 -7.58 -4.30
N SER A 183 7.56 -8.75 -4.92
CA SER A 183 8.60 -9.80 -4.94
C SER A 183 9.98 -9.33 -5.43
N PRO A 184 10.11 -8.49 -6.49
CA PRO A 184 11.41 -8.02 -6.96
C PRO A 184 12.21 -7.24 -5.91
N ALA A 185 11.55 -6.68 -4.89
CA ALA A 185 12.25 -5.98 -3.80
C ALA A 185 13.21 -6.90 -3.03
N THR A 186 12.98 -8.21 -3.07
CA THR A 186 13.87 -9.20 -2.43
C THR A 186 15.20 -9.39 -3.15
N LEU A 187 15.28 -9.06 -4.44
CA LEU A 187 16.49 -9.23 -5.27
C LEU A 187 17.59 -8.21 -4.92
N ALA A 188 17.21 -7.01 -4.49
CA ALA A 188 18.15 -5.94 -4.15
C ALA A 188 18.77 -6.09 -2.74
N GLY A 189 18.41 -7.16 -2.01
CA GLY A 189 19.23 -7.68 -0.91
C GLY A 189 19.75 -6.67 0.11
N VAL A 190 18.88 -5.87 0.75
CA VAL A 190 19.04 -5.64 2.19
C VAL A 190 18.59 -6.90 2.92
N GLY A 191 19.27 -8.01 2.60
CA GLY A 191 19.23 -9.18 3.44
C GLY A 191 19.79 -8.73 4.78
N PHE A 192 19.13 -9.15 5.87
CA PHE A 192 19.65 -9.05 7.21
C PHE A 192 21.15 -9.33 7.17
N ARG A 193 21.95 -8.26 7.23
CA ARG A 193 23.37 -8.40 7.46
C ARG A 193 23.41 -9.01 8.85
N HIS A 194 23.64 -10.31 8.91
CA HIS A 194 24.07 -10.98 10.12
C HIS A 194 25.31 -10.21 10.60
N ARG A 195 25.11 -9.20 11.44
CA ARG A 195 26.16 -8.80 12.37
C ARG A 195 26.17 -9.93 13.38
N GLY A 196 26.91 -10.99 13.04
CA GLY A 196 27.34 -11.94 14.05
C GLY A 196 28.04 -11.17 15.18
N PRO A 197 28.01 -11.65 16.43
CA PRO A 197 28.58 -10.93 17.57
C PRO A 197 30.10 -10.69 17.46
N TRP A 198 30.76 -11.27 16.46
CA TRP A 198 32.22 -11.33 16.36
C TRP A 198 32.69 -10.75 15.03
N GLY A 199 32.67 -9.42 14.93
CA GLY A 199 33.43 -8.69 13.93
C GLY A 199 34.89 -8.54 14.37
N LEU A 200 35.68 -9.59 14.19
CA LEU A 200 37.15 -9.57 14.20
C LEU A 200 37.62 -10.70 13.27
N VAL A 201 38.01 -10.38 12.03
CA VAL A 201 39.36 -10.49 11.44
C VAL A 201 39.36 -9.65 10.17
#